data_AF-A0A1M5YCH7-F1
#
_entry.id   AF-A0A1M5YCH7-F1
#
_cell.length_a   1.000
_cell.length_b   1.000
_cell.length_c   1.000
_cell.angle_alpha   90.00
_cell.angle_beta   90.00
_cell.angle_gamma   90.00
#
_symmetry.space_group_name_H-M   'P 1'
#
loop_
_entity.id
_entity.type
_entity.pdbx_description
1 polymer ?
#
loop_
_entity_poly.entity_id
_entity_poly.type
_entity_poly.pdbx_seq_one_letter_code
_entity_poly.pdbx_strand_id
1 'polypeptide(L)'
;MDDKEKQIIKDLCKKFIDRNYSESDVVSFLIMLRRHAKGIRSITELGDFIAHRDKEKGGVKDYLEKTKNVLDNLGQINTTLVIKEVFTFKEFRNGINRILQNNSISKLDDTIINDLMLFSMSIIQETTIRNKESDKLGILKFSISEAKIILLGEFEIENNNRKVKCSVPVLEVNNRYINMNKMDKFDTPISFNKVIKVEAVSGEIKII
;
A
#
# COMPACT_ATOMS: atom_id res chain seq x y z
N MET A 1 9.53 22.15 6.42
CA MET A 1 8.56 22.13 7.53
C MET A 1 8.78 23.36 8.40
N ASP A 2 7.71 24.00 8.85
CA ASP A 2 7.82 24.95 9.96
C ASP A 2 8.10 24.21 11.29
N ASP A 3 8.43 24.94 12.35
CA ASP A 3 8.84 24.32 13.60
C ASP A 3 7.70 23.59 14.32
N LYS A 4 6.44 23.98 14.09
CA LYS A 4 5.29 23.29 14.65
C LYS A 4 5.03 21.97 13.94
N GLU A 5 5.11 21.95 12.61
CA GLU A 5 5.05 20.73 11.80
C GLU A 5 6.15 19.75 12.21
N LYS A 6 7.40 20.24 12.38
CA LYS A 6 8.51 19.39 12.85
C LYS A 6 8.24 18.80 14.21
N GLN A 7 7.70 19.58 15.15
CA GLN A 7 7.34 19.11 16.49
C GLN A 7 6.33 17.96 16.41
N ILE A 8 5.24 18.15 15.66
CA ILE A 8 4.18 17.14 15.49
C ILE A 8 4.75 15.85 14.86
N ILE A 9 5.59 15.97 13.84
CA ILE A 9 6.21 14.82 13.18
C ILE A 9 7.16 14.08 14.12
N LYS A 10 7.93 14.79 14.95
CA LYS A 10 8.78 14.17 15.98
C LYS A 10 7.94 13.40 17.00
N ASP A 11 6.82 13.96 17.44
CA ASP A 11 5.91 13.30 18.37
C ASP A 11 5.30 12.04 17.76
N LEU A 12 4.90 12.09 16.48
CA LEU A 12 4.43 10.91 15.74
C LEU A 12 5.53 9.85 15.57
N CYS A 13 6.75 10.24 15.18
CA CYS A 13 7.89 9.33 15.10
C CYS A 13 8.15 8.63 16.44
N LYS A 14 8.05 9.36 17.56
CA LYS A 14 8.17 8.78 18.90
C LYS A 14 7.08 7.74 19.16
N LYS A 15 5.81 8.07 18.89
CA LYS A 15 4.71 7.11 19.01
C LYS A 15 4.94 5.86 18.17
N PHE A 16 5.49 6.00 16.97
CA PHE A 16 5.79 4.87 16.09
C PHE A 16 6.88 3.96 16.66
N ILE A 17 7.98 4.56 17.15
CA ILE A 17 9.06 3.84 17.82
C ILE A 17 8.54 3.09 19.05
N ASP A 18 7.70 3.74 19.85
CA ASP A 18 7.10 3.17 21.05
C ASP A 18 5.95 2.18 20.74
N ARG A 19 5.60 2.01 19.46
CA ARG A 19 4.45 1.22 18.98
C ARG A 19 3.17 1.51 19.77
N ASN A 20 2.92 2.79 19.99
CA ASN A 20 1.74 3.30 20.67
C ASN A 20 1.02 4.32 19.78
N TYR A 21 0.42 3.82 18.70
CA TYR A 21 -0.22 4.61 17.68
C TYR A 21 -1.39 3.86 17.03
N SER A 22 -2.27 4.62 16.40
CA SER A 22 -3.44 4.14 15.67
C SER A 22 -3.29 4.40 14.16
N GLU A 23 -4.22 3.85 13.36
CA GLU A 23 -4.32 4.21 11.94
C GLU A 23 -4.46 5.72 11.73
N SER A 24 -5.13 6.43 12.64
CA SER A 24 -5.29 7.89 12.54
C SER A 24 -3.95 8.63 12.61
N ASP A 25 -3.02 8.18 13.46
CA ASP A 25 -1.68 8.76 13.57
C ASP A 25 -0.88 8.53 12.26
N VAL A 26 -1.04 7.35 11.64
CA VAL A 26 -0.41 7.00 10.36
C VAL A 26 -0.97 7.87 9.22
N VAL A 27 -2.29 8.04 9.18
CA VAL A 27 -2.97 8.94 8.22
C VAL A 27 -2.42 10.37 8.37
N SER A 28 -2.42 10.91 9.59
CA SER A 28 -1.90 12.26 9.85
C SER A 28 -0.44 12.39 9.41
N PHE A 29 0.40 11.41 9.75
CA PHE A 29 1.81 11.42 9.37
C PHE A 29 2.00 11.44 7.85
N LEU A 30 1.32 10.56 7.10
CA LEU A 30 1.47 10.49 5.64
C LEU A 30 0.93 11.75 4.95
N ILE A 31 -0.17 12.31 5.44
CA ILE A 31 -0.71 13.59 4.93
C ILE A 31 0.28 14.73 5.16
N MET A 32 0.92 14.81 6.34
CA MET A 32 1.92 15.82 6.63
C MET A 32 3.17 15.66 5.77
N LEU A 33 3.69 14.43 5.64
CA LEU A 33 4.86 14.15 4.80
C LEU A 33 4.60 14.48 3.32
N ARG A 34 3.37 14.29 2.82
CA ARG A 34 2.98 14.58 1.43
C ARG A 34 3.39 15.97 0.97
N ARG A 35 3.26 16.99 1.84
CA ARG A 35 3.62 18.39 1.53
C ARG A 35 5.12 18.57 1.26
N HIS A 36 5.93 17.67 1.78
CA HIS A 36 7.40 17.70 1.71
C HIS A 36 7.96 16.61 0.79
N ALA A 37 7.09 15.82 0.14
CA ALA A 37 7.43 14.67 -0.67
C ALA A 37 7.74 14.98 -2.14
N LYS A 38 8.10 16.24 -2.49
CA LYS A 38 8.33 16.65 -3.88
C LYS A 38 9.38 15.74 -4.55
N GLY A 39 8.97 15.03 -5.59
CA GLY A 39 9.82 14.07 -6.32
C GLY A 39 9.94 12.69 -5.67
N ILE A 40 9.14 12.38 -4.66
CA ILE A 40 9.05 11.06 -4.01
C ILE A 40 7.66 10.50 -4.30
N ARG A 41 7.57 9.67 -5.34
CA ARG A 41 6.31 9.18 -5.91
C ARG A 41 5.49 8.40 -4.88
N SER A 42 6.09 7.40 -4.23
CA SER A 42 5.44 6.57 -3.21
C SER A 42 4.75 7.35 -2.10
N ILE A 43 5.43 8.36 -1.52
CA ILE A 43 4.85 9.15 -0.42
C ILE A 43 3.78 10.12 -0.93
N THR A 44 3.99 10.70 -2.11
CA THR A 44 3.01 11.62 -2.71
C THR A 44 1.73 10.88 -3.08
N GLU A 45 1.85 9.78 -3.83
CA GLU A 45 0.71 9.01 -4.30
C GLU A 45 -0.03 8.31 -3.15
N LEU A 46 0.68 7.70 -2.19
CA LEU A 46 0.02 7.06 -1.05
C LEU A 46 -0.67 8.09 -0.15
N GLY A 47 -0.03 9.23 0.11
CA GLY A 47 -0.63 10.33 0.86
C GLY A 47 -1.84 10.93 0.14
N ASP A 48 -1.82 11.01 -1.20
CA ASP A 48 -2.97 11.43 -2.00
C ASP A 48 -4.10 10.41 -2.00
N PHE A 49 -3.77 9.12 -2.06
CA PHE A 49 -4.72 8.02 -2.02
C PHE A 49 -5.46 7.96 -0.69
N ILE A 50 -4.73 8.07 0.43
CA ILE A 50 -5.31 8.12 1.77
C ILE A 50 -6.21 9.35 1.94
N ALA A 51 -5.78 10.52 1.46
CA ALA A 51 -6.56 11.75 1.59
C ALA A 51 -7.81 11.79 0.69
N HIS A 52 -7.83 11.03 -0.42
CA HIS A 52 -8.90 11.08 -1.41
C HIS A 52 -9.23 9.67 -1.93
N ARG A 53 -9.83 8.84 -1.07
CA ARG A 53 -10.11 7.42 -1.35
C ARG A 53 -10.91 7.14 -2.64
N ASP A 54 -11.68 8.10 -3.15
CA ASP A 54 -12.51 7.94 -4.35
C ASP A 54 -11.89 8.51 -5.64
N LYS A 55 -10.57 8.72 -5.71
CA LYS A 55 -9.97 9.35 -6.89
C LYS A 55 -10.02 8.47 -8.13
N GLU A 56 -10.51 9.06 -9.22
CA GLU A 56 -10.40 8.58 -10.60
C GLU A 56 -8.99 8.79 -11.22
N LYS A 57 -7.94 9.02 -10.41
CA LYS A 57 -6.58 9.35 -10.90
C LYS A 57 -5.51 8.88 -9.91
N GLY A 58 -4.35 8.47 -10.41
CA GLY A 58 -3.16 8.14 -9.59
C GLY A 58 -2.47 6.85 -10.03
N GLY A 59 -1.25 6.62 -9.54
CA GLY A 59 -0.41 5.52 -10.02
C GLY A 59 -0.98 4.12 -9.84
N VAL A 60 -1.79 3.89 -8.79
CA VAL A 60 -2.51 2.61 -8.60
C VAL A 60 -3.54 2.41 -9.70
N LYS A 61 -4.34 3.44 -10.02
CA LYS A 61 -5.32 3.37 -11.12
C LYS A 61 -4.62 3.13 -12.44
N ASP A 62 -3.62 3.96 -12.77
CA ASP A 62 -2.90 3.87 -14.06
C ASP A 62 -2.26 2.49 -14.23
N TYR A 63 -1.74 1.92 -13.13
CA TYR A 63 -1.21 0.56 -13.09
C TYR A 63 -2.28 -0.49 -13.36
N LEU A 64 -3.44 -0.43 -12.68
CA LEU A 64 -4.53 -1.38 -12.91
C LEU A 64 -5.11 -1.26 -14.33
N GLU A 65 -5.32 -0.04 -14.85
CA GLU A 65 -5.81 0.17 -16.22
C GLU A 65 -4.83 -0.42 -17.24
N LYS A 66 -3.54 -0.10 -17.11
CA LYS A 66 -2.51 -0.62 -18.01
C LYS A 66 -2.43 -2.15 -17.96
N THR A 67 -2.49 -2.71 -16.76
CA THR A 67 -2.38 -4.16 -16.55
C THR A 67 -3.60 -4.87 -17.12
N LYS A 68 -4.81 -4.38 -16.81
CA LYS A 68 -6.06 -4.90 -17.36
C LYS A 68 -6.07 -4.85 -18.88
N ASN A 69 -5.71 -3.72 -19.49
CA ASN A 69 -5.64 -3.59 -20.95
C ASN A 69 -4.69 -4.60 -21.60
N VAL A 70 -3.55 -4.90 -20.98
CA VAL A 70 -2.63 -5.92 -21.49
C VAL A 70 -3.23 -7.33 -21.33
N LEU A 71 -3.88 -7.60 -20.20
CA LEU A 71 -4.47 -8.91 -19.93
C LEU A 71 -5.73 -9.20 -20.77
N ASP A 72 -6.58 -8.21 -21.02
CA ASP A 72 -7.76 -8.33 -21.91
C ASP A 72 -7.34 -8.67 -23.36
N ASN A 73 -6.14 -8.27 -23.77
CA ASN A 73 -5.59 -8.51 -25.11
C ASN A 73 -4.57 -9.67 -25.15
N LEU A 74 -4.47 -10.48 -24.09
CA LEU A 74 -3.55 -11.62 -24.03
C LEU A 74 -3.74 -12.55 -25.25
N GLY A 75 -2.66 -12.75 -26.00
CA GLY A 75 -2.65 -13.55 -27.23
C GLY A 75 -2.78 -12.76 -28.53
N GLN A 76 -3.15 -11.48 -28.47
CA GLN A 76 -3.18 -10.57 -29.64
C GLN A 76 -1.99 -9.60 -29.65
N ILE A 77 -1.45 -9.27 -28.47
CA ILE A 77 -0.28 -8.41 -28.32
C ILE A 77 0.96 -9.24 -27.98
N ASN A 78 2.03 -9.06 -28.74
CA ASN A 78 3.33 -9.67 -28.46
C ASN A 78 4.10 -8.79 -27.46
N THR A 79 3.65 -8.77 -26.21
CA THR A 79 4.23 -7.95 -25.14
C THR A 79 4.49 -8.78 -23.90
N THR A 80 5.66 -8.58 -23.28
CA THR A 80 5.98 -9.16 -21.97
C THR A 80 5.39 -8.27 -20.88
N LEU A 81 4.37 -8.76 -20.18
CA LEU A 81 3.85 -8.10 -18.99
C LEU A 81 4.72 -8.45 -17.78
N VAL A 82 5.45 -7.47 -17.24
CA VAL A 82 6.16 -7.61 -15.97
C VAL A 82 5.30 -6.98 -14.89
N ILE A 83 4.63 -7.83 -14.10
CA ILE A 83 3.81 -7.42 -12.97
C ILE A 83 4.75 -7.13 -11.78
N LYS A 84 4.70 -5.91 -11.26
CA LYS A 84 5.47 -5.46 -10.09
C LYS A 84 4.58 -4.60 -9.20
N GLU A 85 4.85 -4.63 -7.90
CA GLU A 85 4.24 -3.71 -6.95
C GLU A 85 4.38 -2.24 -7.39
N VAL A 86 3.32 -1.46 -7.14
CA VAL A 86 3.27 -0.02 -7.46
C VAL A 86 4.22 0.74 -6.55
N PHE A 87 4.28 0.35 -5.28
CA PHE A 87 5.16 0.95 -4.28
C PHE A 87 6.03 -0.13 -3.63
N THR A 88 7.34 0.05 -3.74
CA THR A 88 8.31 -0.87 -3.13
C THR A 88 8.67 -0.42 -1.71
N PHE A 89 8.99 -1.38 -0.84
CA PHE A 89 9.50 -1.09 0.50
C PHE A 89 10.69 -0.12 0.47
N LYS A 90 11.62 -0.33 -0.48
CA LYS A 90 12.82 0.50 -0.64
C LYS A 90 12.46 1.95 -0.97
N GLU A 91 11.52 2.17 -1.90
CA GLU A 91 11.09 3.50 -2.28
C GLU A 91 10.41 4.22 -1.12
N PHE A 92 9.51 3.53 -0.43
CA PHE A 92 8.78 4.06 0.72
C PHE A 92 9.72 4.42 1.88
N ARG A 93 10.61 3.50 2.27
CA ARG A 93 11.66 3.69 3.28
C ARG A 93 12.53 4.91 2.96
N ASN A 94 13.07 4.96 1.74
CA ASN A 94 13.95 6.04 1.32
C ASN A 94 13.20 7.37 1.26
N GLY A 95 11.93 7.34 0.84
CA GLY A 95 11.05 8.49 0.79
C GLY A 95 10.84 9.12 2.16
N ILE A 96 10.34 8.35 3.12
CA ILE A 96 10.14 8.80 4.51
C ILE A 96 11.46 9.30 5.10
N ASN A 97 12.50 8.47 5.06
CA ASN A 97 13.76 8.81 5.73
C ASN A 97 14.46 10.03 5.11
N ARG A 98 14.33 10.24 3.80
CA ARG A 98 14.82 11.46 3.14
C ARG A 98 14.09 12.70 3.66
N ILE A 99 12.76 12.66 3.80
CA ILE A 99 11.98 13.79 4.29
C ILE A 99 12.35 14.09 5.76
N LEU A 100 12.46 13.06 6.61
CA LEU A 100 12.85 13.21 8.01
C LEU A 100 14.24 13.84 8.14
N GLN A 101 15.23 13.32 7.41
CA GLN A 101 16.59 13.84 7.44
C GLN A 101 16.69 15.29 6.94
N ASN A 102 15.98 15.64 5.86
CA ASN A 102 15.95 17.01 5.34
C ASN A 102 15.39 18.02 6.35
N ASN A 103 14.70 17.56 7.39
CA ASN A 103 14.14 18.38 8.45
C ASN A 103 14.80 18.11 9.81
N SER A 104 15.99 17.50 9.82
CA SER A 104 16.77 17.18 11.04
C SER A 104 16.01 16.31 12.05
N ILE A 105 15.21 15.36 11.54
CA ILE A 105 14.52 14.34 12.33
C ILE A 105 15.23 13.01 12.08
N SER A 106 15.38 12.21 13.14
CA SER A 106 16.00 10.89 13.06
C SER A 106 15.24 9.97 12.09
N LYS A 107 15.99 9.08 11.43
CA LYS A 107 15.41 8.05 10.57
C LYS A 107 14.56 7.07 11.39
N LEU A 108 13.56 6.51 10.73
CA LEU A 108 12.87 5.32 11.18
C LEU A 108 13.60 4.09 10.65
N ASP A 109 13.70 3.06 11.48
CA ASP A 109 14.29 1.78 11.08
C ASP A 109 13.35 0.97 10.18
N ASP A 110 13.88 -0.12 9.63
CA ASP A 110 13.18 -0.94 8.66
C ASP A 110 11.96 -1.64 9.27
N THR A 111 11.96 -1.86 10.59
CA THR A 111 10.83 -2.46 11.30
C THR A 111 9.68 -1.50 11.39
N ILE A 112 9.92 -0.27 11.81
CA ILE A 112 8.89 0.77 11.89
C ILE A 112 8.38 1.11 10.48
N ILE A 113 9.24 1.13 9.47
CA ILE A 113 8.80 1.35 8.09
C ILE A 113 7.90 0.21 7.59
N ASN A 114 8.20 -1.06 7.93
CA ASN A 114 7.35 -2.20 7.58
C ASN A 114 5.99 -2.09 8.27
N ASP A 115 5.97 -1.68 9.54
CA ASP A 115 4.75 -1.44 10.30
C ASP A 115 3.91 -0.32 9.64
N LEU A 116 4.51 0.83 9.30
CA LEU A 116 3.80 1.93 8.64
C LEU A 116 3.21 1.54 7.28
N MET A 117 3.91 0.72 6.50
CA MET A 117 3.36 0.20 5.24
C MET A 117 2.19 -0.76 5.49
N LEU A 118 2.28 -1.64 6.49
CA LEU A 118 1.20 -2.53 6.89
C LEU A 118 -0.07 -1.75 7.29
N PHE A 119 0.09 -0.71 8.13
CA PHE A 119 -1.02 0.19 8.47
C PHE A 119 -1.59 0.89 7.24
N SER A 120 -0.73 1.32 6.32
CA SER A 120 -1.18 1.95 5.07
C SER A 120 -2.05 1.01 4.24
N MET A 121 -1.68 -0.28 4.13
CA MET A 121 -2.50 -1.31 3.49
C MET A 121 -3.85 -1.48 4.18
N SER A 122 -3.85 -1.55 5.52
CA SER A 122 -5.08 -1.64 6.33
C SER A 122 -6.02 -0.47 6.06
N ILE A 123 -5.47 0.74 6.01
CA ILE A 123 -6.22 1.94 5.71
C ILE A 123 -6.84 1.80 4.31
N ILE A 124 -6.06 1.58 3.26
CA ILE A 124 -6.55 1.73 1.88
C ILE A 124 -7.28 0.52 1.29
N GLN A 125 -7.37 -0.61 2.00
CA GLN A 125 -8.11 -1.78 1.52
C GLN A 125 -9.60 -1.49 1.28
N GLU A 126 -10.27 -2.37 0.55
CA GLU A 126 -11.66 -2.28 0.11
C GLU A 126 -11.98 -1.02 -0.71
N THR A 127 -10.96 -0.23 -1.07
CA THR A 127 -11.14 0.94 -1.93
C THR A 127 -11.45 0.46 -3.34
N THR A 128 -12.60 0.90 -3.87
CA THR A 128 -12.98 0.65 -5.26
C THR A 128 -12.21 1.59 -6.16
N ILE A 129 -11.45 1.03 -7.10
CA ILE A 129 -10.78 1.80 -8.14
C ILE A 129 -11.74 1.95 -9.32
N ARG A 130 -11.91 3.17 -9.81
CA ARG A 130 -12.80 3.51 -10.92
C ARG A 130 -12.03 3.94 -12.16
N ASN A 131 -12.55 3.61 -13.34
CA ASN A 131 -12.02 4.11 -14.61
C ASN A 131 -12.38 5.60 -14.81
N LYS A 132 -12.12 6.16 -15.99
CA LYS A 132 -12.47 7.58 -16.29
C LYS A 132 -13.97 7.82 -16.49
N GLU A 133 -14.74 6.78 -16.73
CA GLU A 133 -16.19 6.80 -16.94
C GLU A 133 -16.95 6.49 -15.63
N SER A 134 -16.22 6.49 -14.50
CA SER A 134 -16.68 6.16 -13.15
C SER A 134 -17.14 4.70 -12.94
N ASP A 135 -16.95 3.82 -13.93
CA ASP A 135 -17.17 2.38 -13.79
C ASP A 135 -16.12 1.73 -12.90
N LYS A 136 -16.51 0.64 -12.24
CA LYS A 136 -15.60 -0.15 -11.40
C LYS A 136 -14.51 -0.79 -12.26
N LEU A 137 -13.28 -0.32 -12.08
CA LEU A 137 -12.08 -0.94 -12.64
C LEU A 137 -11.64 -2.13 -11.79
N GLY A 138 -11.68 -1.99 -10.46
CA GLY A 138 -11.21 -3.02 -9.54
C GLY A 138 -11.44 -2.66 -8.07
N ILE A 139 -10.87 -3.46 -7.18
CA ILE A 139 -10.91 -3.24 -5.73
C ILE A 139 -9.59 -3.63 -5.09
N LEU A 140 -9.16 -2.91 -4.06
CA LEU A 140 -7.99 -3.27 -3.28
C LEU A 140 -8.35 -4.30 -2.20
N LYS A 141 -7.65 -5.43 -2.16
CA LYS A 141 -7.86 -6.52 -1.21
C LYS A 141 -6.62 -6.79 -0.39
N PHE A 142 -6.82 -6.90 0.93
CA PHE A 142 -5.76 -7.30 1.84
C PHE A 142 -5.54 -8.82 1.73
N SER A 143 -4.29 -9.24 1.62
CA SER A 143 -3.91 -10.65 1.45
C SER A 143 -2.64 -10.99 2.23
N ILE A 144 -2.50 -12.25 2.65
CA ILE A 144 -1.37 -12.70 3.46
C ILE A 144 -0.86 -14.07 2.96
N SER A 145 0.45 -14.22 2.89
CA SER A 145 1.17 -15.49 2.68
C SER A 145 2.14 -15.74 3.84
N GLU A 146 2.86 -16.86 3.84
CA GLU A 146 3.89 -17.13 4.85
C GLU A 146 4.96 -16.01 4.85
N ALA A 147 5.46 -15.64 3.66
CA ALA A 147 6.56 -14.69 3.56
C ALA A 147 6.13 -13.22 3.51
N LYS A 148 4.92 -12.93 3.03
CA LYS A 148 4.50 -11.56 2.65
C LYS A 148 3.09 -11.22 3.09
N ILE A 149 2.86 -9.95 3.35
CA ILE A 149 1.53 -9.34 3.38
C ILE A 149 1.45 -8.45 2.15
N ILE A 150 0.35 -8.58 1.41
CA ILE A 150 0.19 -8.00 0.07
C ILE A 150 -1.15 -7.29 0.00
N LEU A 151 -1.14 -6.06 -0.51
CA LEU A 151 -2.36 -5.42 -0.99
C LEU A 151 -2.50 -5.72 -2.48
N LEU A 152 -3.50 -6.52 -2.83
CA LEU A 152 -3.80 -6.89 -4.22
C LEU A 152 -4.79 -5.90 -4.82
N GLY A 153 -4.59 -5.53 -6.08
CA GLY A 153 -5.63 -4.95 -6.91
C GLY A 153 -6.33 -6.06 -7.67
N GLU A 154 -7.60 -6.31 -7.34
CA GLU A 154 -8.44 -7.31 -7.99
C GLU A 154 -9.34 -6.66 -9.04
N PHE A 155 -9.39 -7.25 -10.23
CA PHE A 155 -10.24 -6.81 -11.33
C PHE A 155 -10.66 -7.99 -12.20
N GLU A 156 -11.68 -7.79 -13.03
CA GLU A 156 -12.11 -8.80 -14.00
C GLU A 156 -11.56 -8.46 -15.38
N ILE A 157 -11.09 -9.47 -16.10
CA ILE A 157 -10.72 -9.39 -17.51
C ILE A 157 -11.69 -10.21 -18.34
N GLU A 158 -11.82 -9.86 -19.62
CA GLU A 158 -12.55 -10.65 -20.60
C GLU A 158 -11.56 -11.38 -21.49
N ASN A 159 -11.61 -12.71 -21.47
CA ASN A 159 -10.78 -13.54 -22.34
C ASN A 159 -11.67 -14.59 -23.00
N ASN A 160 -11.79 -14.54 -24.34
CA ASN A 160 -12.63 -15.44 -25.13
C ASN A 160 -14.08 -15.54 -24.62
N ASN A 161 -14.74 -14.39 -24.39
CA ASN A 161 -16.12 -14.27 -23.86
C ASN A 161 -16.31 -14.88 -22.45
N ARG A 162 -15.23 -15.10 -21.69
CA ARG A 162 -15.28 -15.50 -20.29
C ARG A 162 -14.70 -14.42 -19.41
N LYS A 163 -15.41 -14.11 -18.32
CA LYS A 163 -14.90 -13.25 -17.27
C LYS A 163 -13.97 -14.03 -16.37
N VAL A 164 -12.73 -13.55 -16.25
CA VAL A 164 -11.70 -14.15 -15.39
C VAL A 164 -11.28 -13.12 -14.35
N LYS A 165 -11.24 -13.52 -13.08
CA LYS A 165 -10.70 -12.66 -12.02
C LYS A 165 -9.18 -12.68 -12.05
N CYS A 166 -8.59 -11.50 -12.01
CA CYS A 166 -7.15 -11.31 -11.93
C CYS A 166 -6.82 -10.47 -10.71
N SER A 167 -5.67 -10.78 -10.10
CA SER A 167 -5.15 -10.06 -8.95
C SER A 167 -3.68 -9.73 -9.21
N VAL A 168 -3.29 -8.50 -8.91
CA VAL A 168 -1.91 -8.03 -9.05
C VAL A 168 -1.45 -7.31 -7.79
N PRO A 169 -0.17 -7.43 -7.39
CA PRO A 169 0.35 -6.73 -6.22
C PRO A 169 0.38 -5.22 -6.45
N VAL A 170 -0.08 -4.47 -5.45
CA VAL A 170 0.01 -3.00 -5.38
C VAL A 170 1.04 -2.58 -4.34
N LEU A 171 1.05 -3.23 -3.18
CA LEU A 171 2.00 -3.04 -2.08
C LEU A 171 2.39 -4.40 -1.50
N GLU A 172 3.64 -4.53 -1.06
CA GLU A 172 4.10 -5.70 -0.32
C GLU A 172 4.93 -5.30 0.91
N VAL A 173 4.76 -6.06 1.99
CA VAL A 173 5.61 -5.99 3.19
C VAL A 173 5.97 -7.39 3.64
N ASN A 174 7.04 -7.52 4.43
CA ASN A 174 7.40 -8.82 5.00
C ASN A 174 6.36 -9.23 6.03
N ASN A 175 5.88 -10.47 5.95
CA ASN A 175 5.05 -11.04 7.01
C ASN A 175 5.96 -11.36 8.20
N ARG A 176 5.79 -10.58 9.26
CA ARG A 176 6.45 -10.74 10.56
C ARG A 176 5.45 -10.72 11.72
N TYR A 177 4.16 -10.82 11.38
CA TYR A 177 3.05 -10.54 12.30
C TYR A 177 2.18 -11.77 12.53
N ILE A 178 2.07 -12.65 11.53
CA ILE A 178 1.27 -13.87 11.60
C ILE A 178 2.15 -15.05 11.22
N ASN A 179 2.25 -16.01 12.13
CA ASN A 179 2.85 -17.30 11.81
C ASN A 179 1.81 -18.17 11.08
N MET A 180 2.12 -18.57 9.86
CA MET A 180 1.27 -19.44 9.04
C MET A 180 2.12 -20.27 8.09
N ASN A 181 1.61 -21.42 7.68
CA ASN A 181 2.27 -22.25 6.69
C ASN A 181 1.96 -21.75 5.27
N LYS A 182 2.87 -22.02 4.33
CA LYS A 182 2.59 -21.84 2.90
C LYS A 182 1.32 -22.55 2.50
N MET A 183 0.47 -21.87 1.74
CA MET A 183 -0.75 -22.46 1.19
C MET A 183 -0.42 -23.54 0.14
N ASP A 184 0.62 -23.32 -0.65
CA ASP A 184 1.10 -24.23 -1.67
C ASP A 184 2.61 -24.04 -1.92
N LYS A 185 3.16 -24.74 -2.93
CA LYS A 185 4.58 -24.66 -3.29
C LYS A 185 5.04 -23.25 -3.73
N PHE A 186 4.12 -22.37 -4.08
CA PHE A 186 4.39 -21.01 -4.53
C PHE A 186 4.12 -19.95 -3.45
N ASP A 187 3.70 -20.37 -2.24
CA ASP A 187 3.27 -19.46 -1.18
C ASP A 187 2.14 -18.51 -1.63
N THR A 188 1.14 -19.06 -2.32
CA THR A 188 0.00 -18.28 -2.82
C THR A 188 -0.70 -17.52 -1.66
N PRO A 189 -0.87 -16.18 -1.76
CA PRO A 189 -1.53 -15.40 -0.73
C PRO A 189 -3.03 -15.72 -0.58
N ILE A 190 -3.51 -15.66 0.65
CA ILE A 190 -4.94 -15.76 0.99
C ILE A 190 -5.53 -14.35 1.02
N SER A 191 -6.46 -14.05 0.12
CA SER A 191 -7.23 -12.79 0.11
C SER A 191 -8.38 -12.85 1.12
N PHE A 192 -8.62 -11.73 1.83
CA PHE A 192 -9.73 -11.63 2.79
C PHE A 192 -10.93 -10.90 2.19
N ASN A 193 -12.13 -11.40 2.49
CA ASN A 193 -13.41 -10.76 2.13
C ASN A 193 -13.96 -9.84 3.22
N LYS A 194 -13.21 -9.64 4.31
CA LYS A 194 -13.53 -8.73 5.41
C LYS A 194 -12.49 -7.61 5.46
N VAL A 195 -12.90 -6.45 5.96
CA VAL A 195 -11.96 -5.39 6.31
C VAL A 195 -11.06 -5.89 7.43
N ILE A 196 -9.77 -5.91 7.17
CA ILE A 196 -8.74 -6.21 8.14
C ILE A 196 -8.42 -4.96 8.94
N LYS A 197 -8.23 -5.05 10.24
CA LYS A 197 -7.77 -3.91 11.04
C LYS A 197 -6.36 -4.19 11.54
N VAL A 198 -5.51 -3.17 11.50
CA VAL A 198 -4.17 -3.23 12.08
C VAL A 198 -4.13 -2.30 13.30
N GLU A 199 -3.68 -2.84 14.42
CA GLU A 199 -3.61 -2.11 15.69
C GLU A 199 -2.25 -2.29 16.35
N ALA A 200 -1.77 -1.25 17.01
CA ALA A 200 -0.63 -1.36 17.92
C ALA A 200 -1.18 -1.54 19.34
N VAL A 201 -1.04 -2.74 19.91
CA VAL A 201 -1.56 -3.12 21.22
C VAL A 201 -0.40 -3.55 22.10
N SER A 202 -0.18 -2.82 23.19
CA SER A 202 0.85 -3.15 24.18
C SER A 202 2.27 -3.30 23.60
N GLY A 203 2.63 -2.48 22.61
CA GLY A 203 3.95 -2.51 21.96
C GLY A 203 4.09 -3.54 20.83
N GLU A 204 3.03 -4.29 20.52
CA GLU A 204 2.98 -5.25 19.42
C GLU A 204 1.99 -4.82 18.34
N ILE A 205 2.29 -5.18 17.08
CA ILE A 205 1.37 -4.93 15.96
C ILE A 205 0.52 -6.17 15.74
N LYS A 206 -0.81 -6.01 15.77
CA LYS A 206 -1.79 -7.08 15.58
C LYS A 206 -2.63 -6.82 14.33
N ILE A 207 -2.99 -7.92 13.67
CA ILE A 207 -3.87 -7.96 12.50
C ILE A 207 -5.16 -8.65 12.94
N ILE A 208 -6.30 -7.98 12.77
CA ILE A 208 -7.62 -8.36 13.34
C ILE A 208 -8.65 -8.51 12.21
#